data_AF-A0A3C1VHC8-F1
#
_entry.id   AF-A0A3C1VHC8-F1
#
_cell.length_a   1.000
_cell.length_b   1.000
_cell.length_c   1.000
_cell.angle_alpha   90.00
_cell.angle_beta   90.00
_cell.angle_gamma   90.00
#
_symmetry.space_group_name_H-M   'P 1'
#
loop_
_entity.id
_entity.type
_entity.pdbx_description
1 polymer ?
#
loop_
_entity_poly.entity_id
_entity_poly.type
_entity_poly.pdbx_seq_one_letter_code
_entity_poly.pdbx_strand_id
1 'polypeptide(L)'
;MADDKQLRGIRLEDVLEKRRLDQALNAKEFAVLAGISYSTAREWFHLSGFPVFRGVIFWQDFVQWRTGRNHFKGEFFLSPNDGKAVSNLPPRAEQILREA
;
A
#
# COMPACT_ATOMS: atom_id res chain seq x y z
N MET A 1 -19.89 -1.57 -18.39
CA MET A 1 -19.02 -0.61 -17.68
C MET A 1 -19.85 0.63 -17.38
N ALA A 2 -20.12 0.91 -16.10
CA ALA A 2 -21.00 1.99 -15.71
C ALA A 2 -20.29 3.34 -15.92
N ASP A 3 -20.98 4.25 -16.59
CA ASP A 3 -20.65 5.67 -16.62
C ASP A 3 -20.77 6.20 -15.18
N ASP A 4 -19.67 6.13 -14.43
CA ASP A 4 -19.59 6.60 -13.05
C ASP A 4 -19.68 8.14 -13.05
N LYS A 5 -20.91 8.68 -13.11
CA LYS A 5 -21.23 10.13 -13.06
C LYS A 5 -20.52 10.85 -11.89
N GLN A 6 -20.17 10.10 -10.84
CA GLN A 6 -19.43 10.57 -9.66
C GLN A 6 -17.96 10.90 -9.92
N LEU A 7 -17.38 10.40 -11.01
CA LEU A 7 -15.97 10.59 -11.40
C LEU A 7 -15.79 11.61 -12.53
N ARG A 8 -16.89 12.07 -13.16
CA ARG A 8 -16.88 13.00 -14.31
C ARG A 8 -16.23 14.38 -14.04
N GLY A 9 -15.94 14.72 -12.78
CA GLY A 9 -15.26 15.97 -12.40
C GLY A 9 -13.82 15.79 -11.92
N ILE A 10 -13.33 14.56 -11.80
CA ILE A 10 -11.98 14.29 -11.31
C ILE A 10 -11.08 14.10 -12.52
N ARG A 11 -10.17 15.05 -12.76
CA ARG A 11 -9.16 14.92 -13.81
C ARG A 11 -8.04 14.01 -13.32
N LEU A 12 -7.72 12.97 -14.10
CA LEU A 12 -6.61 12.07 -13.80
C LEU A 12 -5.28 12.83 -13.60
N GLU A 13 -5.10 13.92 -14.34
CA GLU A 13 -3.95 14.83 -14.26
C GLU A 13 -3.78 15.42 -12.86
N ASP A 14 -4.86 15.94 -12.27
CA ASP A 14 -4.87 16.52 -10.91
C ASP A 14 -4.51 15.47 -9.85
N VAL A 15 -5.02 14.25 -10.02
CA VAL A 15 -4.73 13.15 -9.10
C VAL A 15 -3.28 12.65 -9.24
N LEU A 16 -2.72 12.68 -10.44
CA LEU A 16 -1.31 12.34 -10.68
C LEU A 16 -0.37 13.40 -10.09
N GLU A 17 -0.73 14.68 -10.14
CA GLU A 17 0.02 15.74 -9.46
C GLU A 17 -0.04 15.57 -7.93
N LYS A 18 -1.22 15.28 -7.36
CA LYS A 18 -1.35 14.98 -5.92
C LYS A 18 -0.55 13.75 -5.51
N ARG A 19 -0.51 12.72 -6.36
CA ARG A 19 0.35 11.55 -6.16
C ARG A 19 1.83 11.96 -6.15
N ARG A 20 2.26 12.85 -7.05
CA ARG A 20 3.65 13.36 -7.07
C ARG A 20 3.99 14.17 -5.82
N LEU A 21 3.02 14.86 -5.26
CA LEU A 21 3.14 15.63 -4.01
C LEU A 21 2.95 14.78 -2.75
N ASP A 22 2.80 13.45 -2.89
CA ASP A 22 2.54 12.51 -1.79
C ASP A 22 1.32 12.88 -0.93
N GLN A 23 0.33 13.56 -1.53
CA GLN A 23 -0.88 13.97 -0.84
C GLN A 23 -1.88 12.81 -0.69
N ALA A 24 -2.72 12.92 0.34
CA ALA A 24 -3.81 11.99 0.57
C ALA A 24 -4.90 12.12 -0.51
N LEU A 25 -5.36 10.97 -1.02
CA LEU A 25 -6.35 10.86 -2.07
C LEU A 25 -7.72 10.50 -1.48
N ASN A 26 -8.78 11.18 -1.89
CA ASN A 26 -10.15 10.76 -1.54
C ASN A 26 -10.53 9.48 -2.29
N ALA A 27 -11.56 8.78 -1.81
CA ALA A 27 -12.07 7.57 -2.46
C ALA A 27 -12.38 7.72 -3.96
N LYS A 28 -12.84 8.90 -4.38
CA LYS A 28 -13.11 9.21 -5.80
C LYS A 28 -11.83 9.36 -6.62
N GLU A 29 -10.86 10.09 -6.08
CA GLU A 29 -9.55 10.30 -6.70
C GLU A 29 -8.78 8.99 -6.79
N PHE A 30 -8.82 8.20 -5.71
CA PHE A 30 -8.28 6.86 -5.68
C PHE A 30 -8.91 5.95 -6.73
N ALA A 31 -10.25 5.99 -6.90
CA ALA A 31 -10.93 5.19 -7.92
C ALA A 31 -10.41 5.51 -9.33
N VAL A 32 -10.27 6.80 -9.66
CA VAL A 32 -9.73 7.26 -10.95
C VAL A 32 -8.28 6.82 -11.13
N LEU A 33 -7.44 7.00 -10.12
CA LEU A 33 -6.01 6.72 -10.22
C LEU A 33 -5.71 5.20 -10.19
N ALA A 34 -6.52 4.41 -9.49
CA ALA A 34 -6.46 2.95 -9.52
C ALA A 34 -7.15 2.33 -10.75
N GLY A 35 -7.88 3.13 -11.54
CA GLY A 35 -8.62 2.67 -12.72
C GLY A 35 -9.79 1.75 -12.40
N ILE A 36 -10.43 1.92 -11.23
CA ILE A 36 -11.56 1.12 -10.76
C ILE A 36 -12.83 1.99 -10.63
N SER A 37 -13.99 1.36 -10.60
CA SER A 37 -15.24 2.06 -10.31
C SER A 37 -15.30 2.57 -8.86
N TYR A 38 -16.05 3.64 -8.64
CA TYR A 38 -16.18 4.25 -7.32
C TYR A 38 -16.78 3.29 -6.28
N SER A 39 -17.72 2.42 -6.69
CA SER A 39 -18.30 1.40 -5.83
C SER A 39 -17.23 0.44 -5.28
N THR A 40 -16.32 -0.04 -6.15
CA THR A 40 -15.21 -0.91 -5.77
C THR A 40 -14.23 -0.20 -4.83
N ALA A 41 -13.92 1.08 -5.12
CA ALA A 41 -13.11 1.88 -4.21
C ALA A 41 -13.77 2.02 -2.83
N ARG A 42 -15.08 2.29 -2.77
CA ARG A 42 -15.83 2.33 -1.50
C ARG A 42 -15.79 1.01 -0.75
N GLU A 43 -15.98 -0.11 -1.43
CA GLU A 43 -15.87 -1.44 -0.80
C GLU A 43 -14.50 -1.62 -0.17
N TRP A 44 -13.43 -1.18 -0.83
CA TRP A 44 -12.08 -1.25 -0.25
C TRP A 44 -11.92 -0.36 0.97
N PHE A 45 -12.49 0.85 0.95
CA PHE A 45 -12.50 1.75 2.11
C PHE A 45 -13.24 1.17 3.32
N HIS A 46 -14.15 0.22 3.10
CA HIS A 46 -14.87 -0.49 4.14
C HIS A 46 -14.18 -1.80 4.56
N LEU A 47 -13.12 -2.24 3.88
CA LEU A 47 -12.36 -3.43 4.27
C LEU A 47 -11.54 -3.16 5.52
N SER A 48 -11.74 -3.99 6.55
CA SER A 48 -10.86 -4.04 7.72
C SER A 48 -9.43 -4.39 7.27
N GLY A 49 -8.50 -3.45 7.48
CA GLY A 49 -7.10 -3.58 7.08
C GLY A 49 -6.73 -2.88 5.77
N PHE A 50 -7.64 -2.14 5.14
CA PHE A 50 -7.29 -1.20 4.07
C PHE A 50 -6.77 0.11 4.68
N PRO A 51 -5.71 0.72 4.13
CA PRO A 51 -5.03 1.85 4.78
C PRO A 51 -5.73 3.17 4.51
N VAL A 52 -6.92 3.32 5.09
CA VAL A 52 -7.70 4.55 5.02
C VAL A 52 -7.54 5.33 6.30
N PHE A 53 -7.09 6.57 6.16
CA PHE A 53 -6.95 7.50 7.25
C PHE A 53 -8.03 8.59 7.10
N ARG A 54 -8.98 8.65 8.03
CA ARG A 54 -10.07 9.65 8.01
C ARG A 54 -10.85 9.75 6.68
N GLY A 55 -10.98 8.66 5.93
CA GLY A 55 -11.69 8.65 4.65
C GLY A 55 -10.86 9.10 3.44
N VAL A 56 -9.54 9.24 3.60
CA VAL A 56 -8.56 9.42 2.51
C VAL A 56 -7.51 8.31 2.58
N ILE A 57 -6.82 8.05 1.47
CA ILE A 57 -5.76 7.04 1.37
C ILE A 57 -4.51 7.65 0.75
N PHE A 58 -3.34 7.28 1.26
CA PHE A 58 -2.08 7.61 0.63
C PHE A 58 -1.72 6.56 -0.42
N TRP A 59 -1.25 7.00 -1.58
CA TRP A 59 -0.91 6.07 -2.66
C TRP A 59 0.23 5.12 -2.25
N GLN A 60 1.22 5.59 -1.50
CA GLN A 60 2.30 4.75 -0.97
C GLN A 60 1.77 3.63 -0.08
N ASP A 61 0.80 3.94 0.77
CA ASP A 61 0.19 2.96 1.67
C ASP A 61 -0.65 1.95 0.87
N PHE A 62 -1.39 2.39 -0.15
CA PHE A 62 -2.03 1.46 -1.08
C PHE A 62 -1.03 0.51 -1.77
N VAL A 63 0.11 1.03 -2.24
CA VAL A 63 1.15 0.21 -2.88
C VAL A 63 1.75 -0.78 -1.88
N GLN A 64 1.99 -0.36 -0.62
CA GLN A 64 2.46 -1.25 0.45
C GLN A 64 1.41 -2.28 0.83
N TRP A 65 0.15 -1.90 0.98
CA TRP A 65 -0.95 -2.83 1.26
C TRP A 65 -1.16 -3.82 0.13
N ARG A 66 -1.03 -3.39 -1.14
CA ARG A 66 -1.14 -4.25 -2.31
C ARG A 66 0.04 -5.21 -2.41
N THR A 67 1.26 -4.71 -2.23
CA THR A 67 2.48 -5.51 -2.18
C THR A 67 2.43 -6.48 -1.01
N GLY A 68 1.99 -6.01 0.16
CA GLY A 68 1.72 -6.78 1.36
C GLY A 68 0.71 -7.88 1.08
N ARG A 69 -0.44 -7.60 0.47
CA ARG A 69 -1.43 -8.62 0.04
C ARG A 69 -0.86 -9.64 -0.93
N ASN A 70 0.01 -9.20 -1.84
CA ASN A 70 0.69 -10.09 -2.78
C ASN A 70 1.76 -10.96 -2.06
N HIS A 71 2.39 -10.41 -1.02
CA HIS A 71 3.27 -11.12 -0.08
C HIS A 71 2.52 -11.95 0.96
N PHE A 72 1.25 -11.65 1.25
CA PHE A 72 0.36 -12.40 2.16
C PHE A 72 -0.12 -13.71 1.52
N LYS A 73 0.23 -13.97 0.27
CA LYS A 73 0.22 -15.32 -0.29
C LYS A 73 1.46 -16.14 0.10
N GLY A 74 2.42 -15.53 0.79
CA GLY A 74 3.67 -16.11 1.24
C GLY A 74 3.85 -16.11 2.75
N GLU A 75 3.75 -14.99 3.46
CA GLU A 75 4.17 -14.95 4.87
C GLU A 75 3.33 -14.02 5.75
N PHE A 76 2.99 -14.57 6.92
CA PHE A 76 2.25 -13.95 8.00
C PHE A 76 2.93 -12.65 8.46
N PHE A 77 2.11 -11.63 8.73
CA PHE A 77 2.29 -10.58 9.74
C PHE A 77 3.74 -10.35 10.23
N LEU A 78 4.48 -9.46 9.60
CA LEU A 78 5.60 -8.79 10.27
C LEU A 78 5.07 -7.53 10.94
N SER A 79 4.55 -7.74 12.15
CA SER A 79 4.43 -6.70 13.16
C SER A 79 5.86 -6.24 13.54
N PRO A 80 6.15 -4.93 13.64
CA PRO A 80 7.49 -4.44 13.95
C PRO A 80 7.71 -4.44 15.47
N ASN A 81 7.81 -5.63 16.09
CA ASN A 81 8.52 -5.85 17.36
C ASN A 81 8.39 -7.30 17.82
N ASP A 82 9.28 -8.17 17.37
CA ASP A 82 9.63 -9.36 18.15
C ASP A 82 11.11 -9.63 17.97
N GLY A 83 11.87 -9.24 18.99
CA GLY A 83 13.28 -9.57 19.09
C GLY A 83 13.45 -11.08 19.23
N LYS A 84 13.84 -11.76 18.15
CA LYS A 84 14.73 -12.91 18.23
C LYS A 84 15.41 -13.18 16.89
N ALA A 85 16.72 -13.05 16.92
CA ALA A 85 17.66 -13.26 15.83
C ALA A 85 17.49 -14.58 15.08
N VAL A 86 17.73 -14.55 13.76
CA VAL A 86 18.71 -15.43 13.09
C VAL A 86 19.18 -14.81 11.77
N SER A 87 20.47 -14.42 11.78
CA SER A 87 21.42 -14.61 10.69
C SER A 87 21.29 -13.76 9.42
N ASN A 88 21.47 -12.44 9.54
CA ASN A 88 22.08 -11.62 8.47
C ASN A 88 23.47 -11.16 8.93
N LEU A 89 24.37 -12.11 9.21
CA LEU A 89 25.78 -11.78 9.41
C LEU A 89 26.46 -11.78 8.02
N PRO A 90 27.21 -10.73 7.68
CA PRO A 90 28.00 -10.74 6.45
C PRO A 90 29.00 -11.92 6.51
N PRO A 91 29.30 -12.59 5.38
CA PRO A 91 30.11 -13.81 5.34
C PRO A 91 31.51 -13.66 5.94
N ARG A 92 31.98 -12.42 6.12
CA ARG A 92 33.23 -12.08 6.83
C ARG A 92 33.21 -12.44 8.32
N ALA A 93 32.07 -12.32 8.98
CA ALA A 93 31.94 -12.54 10.42
C ALA A 93 31.89 -14.02 10.80
N GLU A 94 31.31 -14.87 9.94
CA GLU A 94 31.34 -16.33 10.13
C GLU A 94 32.74 -16.91 10.03
N GLN A 95 33.62 -16.32 9.20
CA GLN A 95 34.98 -16.82 9.03
C GLN A 95 35.83 -16.60 10.30
N ILE A 96 35.67 -15.45 10.97
CA ILE A 96 36.44 -15.09 12.18
C ILE A 96 36.11 -16.02 13.36
N LEU A 97 34.88 -16.53 13.43
CA LEU A 97 34.45 -17.46 14.50
C LEU A 97 34.97 -18.89 14.33
N ARG A 98 35.33 -19.30 13.11
CA ARG A 98 35.85 -20.66 12.85
C ARG A 98 37.36 -20.78 13.03
N GLU A 99 38.07 -19.65 13.07
CA GLU A 99 39.53 -19.59 13.17
C GLU A 99 40.02 -19.28 14.61
N ALA A 100 39.13 -19.30 15.62
CA ALA A 100 39.44 -19.10 17.04
C ALA A 100 39.56 -20.40 17.84
#